data_AF-A0A3D9AKE2-F1
#
_entry.id   AF-A0A3D9AKE2-F1
#
_cell.length_a   1.000
_cell.length_b   1.000
_cell.length_c   1.000
_cell.angle_alpha   90.00
_cell.angle_beta   90.00
_cell.angle_gamma   90.00
#
_symmetry.space_group_name_H-M   'P 1'
#
loop_
_entity.id
_entity.type
_entity.pdbx_description
1 polymer ?
#
loop_
_entity_poly.entity_id
_entity_poly.type
_entity_poly.pdbx_seq_one_letter_code
_entity_poly.pdbx_strand_id
1 'polypeptide(L)'
;MKEVSGMEIIEENNYYPFGLKHGTDNPNVGNRAYQYKYNGKELQETGMYDYHARHYMPDIGRWISQDPLSEEYRRWSPYNYAVDNPIRFIDPDGMSVQDIIGVTKQDAQKFKADVHKVLSDSKFSGVRALLDVKGKSFNKVDSGALSSALSGVTVSKDEQAYIDIVVNAINDTKVHTVEYLSMGDTVSSAGGTAFKNHLNKAAAGTGDVLVPDASNLSVDLINGLGGEGMNFPSAKGSHSIIVETASTTPESRAETSSHEVLGHGVPSAKGASTAVNNTNAIRMSNLVRRVTGSTQPARDGMDHAGGKEGQIKNPQDLPMTR
;
A
#
# COMPACT_ATOMS: atom_id res chain seq x y z
N MET A 1 -26.51 36.66 4.01
CA MET A 1 -25.37 35.79 3.69
C MET A 1 -25.15 34.90 4.88
N LYS A 2 -25.20 33.57 4.70
CA LYS A 2 -24.97 32.61 5.79
C LYS A 2 -23.45 32.48 5.89
N GLU A 3 -22.85 32.86 7.01
CA GLU A 3 -21.43 32.61 7.24
C GLU A 3 -21.18 31.10 7.12
N VAL A 4 -20.24 30.73 6.25
CA VAL A 4 -19.70 29.37 6.22
C VAL A 4 -18.80 29.29 7.46
N SER A 5 -19.22 28.56 8.50
CA SER A 5 -18.31 28.28 9.61
C SER A 5 -17.09 27.57 9.04
N GLY A 6 -15.92 28.19 9.16
CA GLY A 6 -14.66 27.54 8.81
C GLY A 6 -14.49 26.26 9.62
N MET A 7 -13.86 25.24 9.04
CA MET A 7 -13.45 24.06 9.80
C MET A 7 -12.57 24.53 10.97
N GLU A 8 -12.96 24.21 12.19
CA GLU A 8 -12.21 24.56 13.40
C GLU A 8 -11.33 23.39 13.81
N ILE A 9 -10.07 23.68 14.15
CA ILE A 9 -9.17 22.69 14.72
C ILE A 9 -9.66 22.38 16.13
N ILE A 10 -10.12 21.16 16.36
CA ILE A 10 -10.67 20.72 17.65
C ILE A 10 -9.61 20.08 18.58
N GLU A 11 -8.47 19.66 18.03
CA GLU A 11 -7.34 19.14 18.82
C GLU A 11 -6.02 19.24 18.04
N GLU A 12 -4.95 19.67 18.72
CA GLU A 12 -3.57 19.58 18.24
C GLU A 12 -2.71 18.96 19.34
N ASN A 13 -1.90 17.96 18.97
CA ASN A 13 -1.06 17.23 19.90
C ASN A 13 0.37 17.11 19.37
N ASN A 14 1.34 17.57 20.16
CA ASN A 14 2.75 17.38 19.92
C ASN A 14 3.31 16.41 20.96
N TYR A 15 4.29 15.58 20.58
CA TYR A 15 4.86 14.56 21.46
C TYR A 15 6.38 14.60 21.44
N TYR A 16 6.99 14.31 22.57
CA TYR A 16 8.39 13.89 22.64
C TYR A 16 8.57 12.54 21.92
N PRO A 17 9.81 12.15 21.54
CA PRO A 17 10.05 10.93 20.77
C PRO A 17 9.43 9.66 21.35
N PHE A 18 9.35 9.55 22.68
CA PHE A 18 8.77 8.37 23.36
C PHE A 18 7.27 8.54 23.68
N GLY A 19 6.58 9.48 23.04
CA GLY A 19 5.12 9.59 23.14
C GLY A 19 4.60 10.35 24.36
N LEU A 20 5.48 10.94 25.18
CA LEU A 20 5.06 11.89 26.20
C LEU A 20 4.52 13.14 25.50
N LYS A 21 3.28 13.52 25.79
CA LYS A 21 2.67 14.71 25.21
C LYS A 21 3.46 15.96 25.63
N HIS A 22 3.91 16.73 24.66
CA HIS A 22 4.48 18.04 24.87
C HIS A 22 3.35 19.06 25.12
N GLY A 23 3.61 20.13 25.87
CA GLY A 23 2.64 21.19 26.10
C GLY A 23 2.06 21.72 24.78
N THR A 24 0.77 22.02 24.77
CA THR A 24 0.10 22.55 23.58
C THR A 24 0.39 24.04 23.44
N ASP A 25 0.76 24.49 22.23
CA ASP A 25 0.90 25.93 21.93
C ASP A 25 -0.48 26.64 21.94
N ASN A 26 -1.58 25.88 21.85
CA ASN A 26 -2.94 26.38 21.98
C ASN A 26 -3.70 25.66 23.13
N PRO A 27 -3.82 26.29 24.33
CA PRO A 27 -4.47 25.68 25.49
C PRO A 27 -6.00 25.56 25.38
N ASN A 28 -6.63 26.15 24.35
CA ASN A 28 -8.08 26.20 24.18
C ASN A 28 -8.65 25.11 23.26
N VAL A 29 -7.79 24.24 22.73
CA VAL A 29 -8.12 23.26 21.70
C VAL A 29 -7.85 21.86 22.28
N GLY A 30 -8.91 21.14 22.67
CA GLY A 30 -8.78 19.82 23.28
C GLY A 30 -10.08 19.03 23.30
N ASN A 31 -10.13 17.93 22.54
CA ASN A 31 -11.26 17.02 22.53
C ASN A 31 -11.06 15.90 23.57
N ARG A 32 -11.64 16.07 24.77
CA ARG A 32 -11.59 15.06 25.85
C ARG A 32 -12.30 13.74 25.50
N ALA A 33 -13.19 13.75 24.51
CA ALA A 33 -13.90 12.54 24.08
C ALA A 33 -13.03 11.65 23.18
N TYR A 34 -11.99 12.19 22.54
CA TYR A 34 -11.08 11.40 21.73
C TYR A 34 -9.97 10.82 22.61
N GLN A 35 -9.95 9.50 22.81
CA GLN A 35 -8.98 8.85 23.72
C GLN A 35 -7.73 8.32 23.01
N TYR A 36 -7.76 8.21 21.68
CA TYR A 36 -6.62 7.75 20.89
C TYR A 36 -5.62 8.89 20.69
N LYS A 37 -4.36 8.70 21.10
CA LYS A 37 -3.33 9.75 21.09
C LYS A 37 -2.07 9.28 20.35
N TYR A 38 -0.95 9.04 21.05
CA TYR A 38 0.31 8.63 20.44
C TYR A 38 0.20 7.26 19.74
N ASN A 39 0.71 7.17 18.51
CA ASN A 39 0.66 5.97 17.64
C ASN A 39 -0.73 5.31 17.57
N GLY A 40 -1.79 6.14 17.64
CA GLY A 40 -3.17 5.69 17.53
C GLY A 40 -3.59 4.78 18.67
N LYS A 41 -2.92 4.83 19.82
CA LYS A 41 -3.27 4.03 21.00
C LYS A 41 -4.12 4.80 21.97
N GLU A 42 -5.01 4.08 22.63
CA GLU A 42 -5.90 4.65 23.64
C GLU A 42 -5.07 5.04 24.88
N LEU A 43 -5.16 6.30 25.27
CA LEU A 43 -4.58 6.81 26.51
C LEU A 43 -5.57 6.56 27.65
N GLN A 44 -5.20 5.65 28.54
CA GLN A 44 -5.97 5.30 29.72
C GLN A 44 -5.94 6.44 30.76
N GLU A 45 -6.91 6.45 31.68
CA GLU A 45 -6.97 7.42 32.79
C GLU A 45 -5.71 7.40 33.67
N THR A 46 -4.98 6.29 33.67
CA THR A 46 -3.70 6.11 34.36
C THR A 46 -2.53 6.87 33.72
N GLY A 47 -2.72 7.46 32.53
CA GLY A 47 -1.66 8.09 31.75
C GLY A 47 -0.82 7.12 30.92
N MET A 48 -1.21 5.84 30.87
CA MET A 48 -0.56 4.80 30.09
C MET A 48 -1.30 4.55 28.78
N TYR A 49 -0.58 4.13 27.76
CA TYR A 49 -1.17 3.72 26.49
C TYR A 49 -1.47 2.22 26.49
N ASP A 50 -2.68 1.85 26.06
CA ASP A 50 -3.04 0.46 25.83
C ASP A 50 -2.62 0.01 24.42
N TYR A 51 -1.70 -0.94 24.34
CA TYR A 51 -1.25 -1.56 23.10
C TYR A 51 -1.82 -2.99 22.94
N HIS A 52 -2.84 -3.35 23.72
CA HIS A 52 -3.40 -4.69 23.87
C HIS A 52 -2.51 -5.64 24.67
N ALA A 53 -1.38 -6.11 24.12
CA ALA A 53 -0.57 -7.11 24.83
C ALA A 53 0.14 -6.54 26.05
N ARG A 54 0.43 -5.23 26.03
CA ARG A 54 1.13 -4.51 27.11
C ARG A 54 0.61 -3.09 27.26
N HIS A 55 0.79 -2.53 28.45
CA HIS A 55 0.59 -1.10 28.70
C HIS A 55 1.93 -0.36 28.64
N TYR A 56 1.95 0.78 27.95
CA TYR A 56 3.13 1.59 27.72
C TYR A 56 3.12 2.86 28.56
N MET A 57 4.24 3.14 29.22
CA MET A 57 4.48 4.36 29.98
C MET A 57 5.28 5.37 29.14
N PRO A 58 4.64 6.42 28.60
CA PRO A 58 5.30 7.38 27.72
C PRO A 58 6.25 8.34 28.47
N ASP A 59 6.05 8.53 29.77
CA ASP A 59 6.86 9.39 30.65
C ASP A 59 8.27 8.85 30.89
N ILE A 60 8.42 7.53 30.97
CA ILE A 60 9.72 6.85 31.10
C ILE A 60 10.14 6.11 29.82
N GLY A 61 9.26 6.01 28.82
CA GLY A 61 9.54 5.37 27.55
C GLY A 61 9.72 3.85 27.62
N ARG A 62 8.91 3.17 28.46
CA ARG A 62 9.05 1.72 28.75
C ARG A 62 7.70 1.02 28.85
N TRP A 63 7.72 -0.29 28.63
CA TRP A 63 6.59 -1.17 28.97
C TRP A 63 6.53 -1.42 30.47
N ILE A 64 5.33 -1.61 31.02
CA ILE A 64 5.17 -1.98 32.43
C ILE A 64 5.31 -3.49 32.68
N SER A 65 5.16 -4.29 31.64
CA SER A 65 5.23 -5.75 31.67
C SER A 65 6.31 -6.28 30.74
N GLN A 66 6.81 -7.47 31.07
CA GLN A 66 7.81 -8.17 30.27
C GLN A 66 7.27 -8.51 28.88
N ASP A 67 8.11 -8.31 27.85
CA ASP A 67 7.80 -8.68 26.46
C ASP A 67 7.51 -10.19 26.30
N PRO A 68 6.32 -10.58 25.80
CA PRO A 68 6.01 -11.97 25.46
C PRO A 68 6.99 -12.60 24.46
N LEU A 69 7.59 -11.80 23.58
CA LEU A 69 8.56 -12.19 22.56
C LEU A 69 10.00 -11.78 22.93
N SER A 70 10.29 -11.57 24.23
CA SER A 70 11.63 -11.16 24.69
C SER A 70 12.78 -12.07 24.20
N GLU A 71 12.52 -13.34 23.90
CA GLU A 71 13.51 -14.28 23.36
C GLU A 71 13.96 -13.94 21.93
N GLU A 72 13.15 -13.24 21.15
CA GLU A 72 13.49 -12.74 19.81
C GLU A 72 14.39 -11.49 19.89
N TYR A 73 14.26 -10.72 20.98
CA TYR A 73 14.97 -9.46 21.21
C TYR A 73 16.11 -9.58 22.22
N ARG A 74 16.94 -10.63 22.12
CA ARG A 74 17.99 -10.97 23.12
C ARG A 74 18.98 -9.86 23.47
N ARG A 75 19.12 -8.84 22.62
CA ARG A 75 20.03 -7.71 22.82
C ARG A 75 19.40 -6.51 23.55
N TRP A 76 18.09 -6.53 23.77
CA TRP A 76 17.34 -5.45 24.39
C TRP A 76 16.71 -5.88 25.71
N SER A 77 16.44 -4.90 26.57
CA SER A 77 15.65 -5.14 27.79
C SER A 77 14.26 -5.66 27.42
N PRO A 78 13.69 -6.64 28.15
CA PRO A 78 12.31 -7.06 27.96
C PRO A 78 11.25 -5.98 28.19
N TYR A 79 11.66 -4.78 28.64
CA TYR A 79 10.79 -3.63 28.87
C TYR A 79 11.07 -2.47 27.87
N ASN A 80 11.94 -2.68 26.88
CA ASN A 80 12.29 -1.66 25.89
C ASN A 80 11.09 -1.33 24.97
N TYR A 81 10.93 -0.07 24.61
CA TYR A 81 9.97 0.34 23.59
C TYR A 81 10.68 0.62 22.27
N ALA A 82 10.17 0.06 21.17
CA ALA A 82 10.60 0.36 19.81
C ALA A 82 12.13 0.28 19.60
N VAL A 83 12.79 -0.71 20.23
CA VAL A 83 14.27 -0.90 20.23
C VAL A 83 15.06 0.38 20.56
N ASP A 84 14.51 1.20 21.45
CA ASP A 84 15.01 2.53 21.85
C ASP A 84 15.13 3.54 20.67
N ASN A 85 14.40 3.33 19.58
CA ASN A 85 14.34 4.25 18.43
C ASN A 85 12.89 4.46 17.94
N PRO A 86 12.04 5.12 18.76
CA PRO A 86 10.62 5.35 18.45
C PRO A 86 10.37 6.38 17.34
N ILE A 87 11.43 7.04 16.84
CA ILE A 87 11.35 7.90 15.65
C ILE A 87 11.26 7.05 14.37
N ARG A 88 11.81 5.84 14.40
CA ARG A 88 11.84 4.93 13.26
C ARG A 88 10.85 3.78 13.41
N PHE A 89 10.82 3.17 14.59
CA PHE A 89 10.03 1.98 14.83
C PHE A 89 8.81 2.29 15.69
N ILE A 90 7.78 1.46 15.53
CA ILE A 90 6.64 1.39 16.45
C ILE A 90 6.52 -0.04 16.95
N ASP A 91 5.68 -0.26 17.95
CA ASP A 91 5.22 -1.60 18.32
C ASP A 91 3.68 -1.56 18.18
N PRO A 92 3.07 -2.15 17.15
CA PRO A 92 1.64 -1.99 16.88
C PRO A 92 0.72 -2.68 17.89
N ASP A 93 1.17 -3.76 18.52
CA ASP A 93 0.33 -4.65 19.34
C ASP A 93 0.93 -4.95 20.71
N GLY A 94 2.03 -4.27 21.05
CA GLY A 94 2.75 -4.52 22.29
C GLY A 94 3.46 -5.86 22.29
N MET A 95 3.69 -6.51 21.15
CA MET A 95 4.42 -7.77 21.06
C MET A 95 5.66 -7.66 20.17
N SER A 96 5.56 -6.97 19.04
CA SER A 96 6.66 -6.94 18.06
C SER A 96 6.92 -5.56 17.50
N VAL A 97 8.19 -5.17 17.51
CA VAL A 97 8.64 -3.90 16.96
C VAL A 97 8.62 -3.97 15.43
N GLN A 98 7.91 -3.04 14.82
CA GLN A 98 7.81 -2.88 13.38
C GLN A 98 8.50 -1.60 12.90
N ASP A 99 9.18 -1.69 11.77
CA ASP A 99 9.70 -0.54 11.04
C ASP A 99 8.62 -0.09 10.05
N ILE A 100 7.97 1.06 10.28
CA ILE A 100 7.04 1.62 9.30
C ILE A 100 7.88 2.29 8.21
N ILE A 101 8.53 1.47 7.39
CA ILE A 101 9.25 1.95 6.22
C ILE A 101 8.25 2.11 5.10
N GLY A 102 7.82 3.34 4.81
CA GLY A 102 7.15 3.61 3.54
C GLY A 102 8.04 3.18 2.36
N VAL A 103 7.46 2.63 1.30
CA VAL A 103 8.07 2.20 0.02
C VAL A 103 9.58 1.98 0.09
N THR A 104 9.99 0.73 0.14
CA THR A 104 11.37 0.30 0.27
C THR A 104 12.05 0.10 -1.09
N LYS A 105 13.37 -0.12 -1.07
CA LYS A 105 14.07 -0.59 -2.27
C LYS A 105 13.59 -1.99 -2.66
N GLN A 106 13.22 -2.80 -1.68
CA GLN A 106 12.75 -4.17 -1.90
C GLN A 106 11.40 -4.19 -2.61
N ASP A 107 10.51 -3.23 -2.35
CA ASP A 107 9.24 -3.10 -3.07
C ASP A 107 9.46 -2.88 -4.56
N ALA A 108 10.35 -1.95 -4.92
CA ALA A 108 10.71 -1.73 -6.32
C ALA A 108 11.36 -2.96 -6.96
N GLN A 109 12.18 -3.71 -6.23
CA GLN A 109 12.77 -4.96 -6.72
C GLN A 109 11.72 -6.08 -6.87
N LYS A 110 10.76 -6.20 -5.96
CA LYS A 110 9.65 -7.17 -6.06
C LYS A 110 8.78 -6.86 -7.27
N PHE A 111 8.41 -5.59 -7.49
CA PHE A 111 7.65 -5.21 -8.68
C PHE A 111 8.44 -5.47 -9.98
N LYS A 112 9.75 -5.19 -9.98
CA LYS A 112 10.63 -5.55 -11.11
C LYS A 112 10.63 -7.05 -11.36
N ALA A 113 10.76 -7.87 -10.31
CA ALA A 113 10.75 -9.32 -10.40
C ALA A 113 9.41 -9.85 -10.92
N ASP A 114 8.31 -9.26 -10.50
CA ASP A 114 6.96 -9.60 -10.93
C ASP A 114 6.75 -9.29 -12.42
N VAL A 115 7.18 -8.10 -12.89
CA VAL A 115 7.17 -7.76 -14.32
C VAL A 115 8.09 -8.70 -15.12
N HIS A 116 9.26 -9.05 -14.59
CA HIS A 116 10.18 -10.02 -15.21
C HIS A 116 9.58 -11.42 -15.26
N LYS A 117 8.71 -11.78 -14.30
CA LYS A 117 8.01 -13.06 -14.29
C LYS A 117 6.97 -13.14 -15.40
N VAL A 118 6.24 -12.04 -15.64
CA VAL A 118 5.32 -11.96 -16.79
C VAL A 118 6.08 -11.99 -18.11
N LEU A 119 7.21 -11.28 -18.20
CA LEU A 119 8.10 -11.26 -19.36
C LEU A 119 9.25 -12.28 -19.25
N SER A 120 8.94 -13.50 -18.80
CA SER A 120 9.96 -14.51 -18.48
C SER A 120 10.64 -15.12 -19.70
N ASP A 121 9.99 -15.10 -20.87
CA ASP A 121 10.56 -15.57 -22.13
C ASP A 121 11.92 -14.90 -22.40
N SER A 122 12.89 -15.71 -22.83
CA SER A 122 14.22 -15.28 -23.22
C SER A 122 14.23 -14.15 -24.26
N LYS A 123 13.23 -14.09 -25.14
CA LYS A 123 13.09 -13.04 -26.16
C LYS A 123 12.92 -11.63 -25.57
N PHE A 124 12.50 -11.52 -24.32
CA PHE A 124 12.34 -10.25 -23.61
C PHE A 124 13.54 -9.86 -22.74
N SER A 125 14.68 -10.53 -22.87
CA SER A 125 15.92 -10.18 -22.14
C SER A 125 16.33 -8.71 -22.32
N GLY A 126 16.23 -8.18 -23.55
CA GLY A 126 16.51 -6.77 -23.86
C GLY A 126 15.56 -5.81 -23.13
N VAL A 127 14.25 -6.09 -23.15
CA VAL A 127 13.25 -5.28 -22.43
C VAL A 127 13.51 -5.32 -20.93
N ARG A 128 13.75 -6.50 -20.36
CA ARG A 128 14.04 -6.68 -18.93
C ARG A 128 15.29 -5.92 -18.47
N ALA A 129 16.29 -5.78 -19.34
CA ALA A 129 17.49 -5.00 -19.05
C ALA A 129 17.22 -3.50 -18.92
N LEU A 130 16.18 -2.97 -19.60
CA LEU A 130 15.78 -1.57 -19.50
C LEU A 130 14.95 -1.28 -18.24
N LEU A 131 14.31 -2.30 -17.65
CA LEU A 131 13.52 -2.19 -16.42
C LEU A 131 14.45 -2.14 -15.20
N ASP A 132 15.19 -1.05 -15.07
CA ASP A 132 16.16 -0.84 -14.01
C ASP A 132 15.58 -0.03 -12.84
N VAL A 133 16.06 -0.33 -11.63
CA VAL A 133 15.60 0.27 -10.38
C VAL A 133 16.76 0.98 -9.69
N LYS A 134 16.57 2.26 -9.38
CA LYS A 134 17.51 3.07 -8.60
C LYS A 134 16.88 3.42 -7.25
N GLY A 135 17.35 2.76 -6.19
CA GLY A 135 16.80 2.95 -4.86
C GLY A 135 15.36 2.42 -4.79
N LYS A 136 14.39 3.31 -4.57
CA LYS A 136 12.96 2.99 -4.37
C LYS A 136 12.12 3.17 -5.64
N SER A 137 12.74 3.43 -6.79
CA SER A 137 12.02 3.83 -8.01
C SER A 137 12.66 3.25 -9.27
N PHE A 138 11.86 3.10 -10.32
CA PHE A 138 12.35 2.74 -11.65
C PHE A 138 13.05 3.93 -12.32
N ASN A 139 14.10 3.63 -13.08
CA ASN A 139 14.64 4.58 -14.04
C ASN A 139 13.66 4.70 -15.22
N LYS A 140 13.57 5.90 -15.81
CA LYS A 140 12.77 6.09 -17.02
C LYS A 140 13.30 5.21 -18.14
N VAL A 141 12.38 4.62 -18.91
CA VAL A 141 12.72 3.78 -20.06
C VAL A 141 12.76 4.66 -21.30
N ASP A 142 13.93 4.71 -21.95
CA ASP A 142 14.10 5.43 -23.22
C ASP A 142 13.37 4.70 -24.37
N SER A 143 12.64 5.47 -25.18
CA SER A 143 11.81 4.91 -26.26
C SER A 143 12.64 4.36 -27.43
N GLY A 144 13.82 4.94 -27.70
CA GLY A 144 14.75 4.45 -28.71
C GLY A 144 15.44 3.16 -28.27
N ALA A 145 15.83 3.08 -27.01
CA ALA A 145 16.37 1.87 -26.39
C ALA A 145 15.33 0.73 -26.38
N LEU A 146 14.07 1.03 -26.04
CA LEU A 146 12.98 0.06 -26.09
C LEU A 146 12.74 -0.45 -27.52
N SER A 147 12.71 0.46 -28.48
CA SER A 147 12.54 0.11 -29.90
C SER A 147 13.70 -0.76 -30.40
N SER A 148 14.93 -0.50 -29.92
CA SER A 148 16.11 -1.32 -30.22
C SER A 148 16.02 -2.71 -29.58
N ALA A 149 15.56 -2.79 -28.33
CA ALA A 149 15.39 -4.05 -27.59
C ALA A 149 14.31 -4.97 -28.20
N LEU A 150 13.33 -4.40 -28.90
CA LEU A 150 12.27 -5.14 -29.59
C LEU A 150 12.56 -5.39 -31.08
N SER A 151 13.65 -4.84 -31.61
CA SER A 151 13.99 -4.99 -33.02
C SER A 151 14.29 -6.45 -33.36
N GLY A 152 13.56 -7.00 -34.34
CA GLY A 152 13.68 -8.40 -34.75
C GLY A 152 13.04 -9.41 -33.79
N VAL A 153 12.37 -8.96 -32.72
CA VAL A 153 11.64 -9.84 -31.79
C VAL A 153 10.20 -9.97 -32.27
N THR A 154 9.70 -11.21 -32.39
CA THR A 154 8.27 -11.46 -32.65
C THR A 154 7.47 -11.27 -31.36
N VAL A 155 6.67 -10.19 -31.33
CA VAL A 155 5.84 -9.80 -30.18
C VAL A 155 4.37 -9.94 -30.54
N SER A 156 3.60 -10.65 -29.72
CA SER A 156 2.15 -10.75 -29.86
C SER A 156 1.46 -9.43 -29.46
N LYS A 157 0.19 -9.27 -29.83
CA LYS A 157 -0.59 -8.09 -29.43
C LYS A 157 -0.69 -7.94 -27.91
N ASP A 158 -0.83 -9.06 -27.19
CA ASP A 158 -0.91 -9.07 -25.72
C ASP A 158 0.45 -8.74 -25.09
N GLU A 159 1.53 -9.31 -25.62
CA GLU A 159 2.89 -9.03 -25.13
C GLU A 159 3.25 -7.56 -25.32
N GLN A 160 2.93 -6.99 -26.49
CA GLN A 160 3.15 -5.57 -26.76
C GLN A 160 2.32 -4.69 -25.82
N ALA A 161 1.05 -5.03 -25.61
CA ALA A 161 0.19 -4.28 -24.69
C ALA A 161 0.74 -4.28 -23.26
N TYR A 162 1.20 -5.43 -22.76
CA TYR A 162 1.79 -5.52 -21.42
C TYR A 162 3.06 -4.67 -21.30
N ILE A 163 3.96 -4.76 -22.28
CA ILE A 163 5.19 -3.94 -22.32
C ILE A 163 4.85 -2.44 -22.33
N ASP A 164 3.90 -2.03 -23.16
CA ASP A 164 3.48 -0.63 -23.26
C ASP A 164 2.91 -0.12 -21.94
N ILE A 165 2.06 -0.90 -21.27
CA ILE A 165 1.45 -0.52 -19.98
C ILE A 165 2.52 -0.33 -18.92
N VAL A 166 3.46 -1.29 -18.79
CA VAL A 166 4.56 -1.21 -17.83
C VAL A 166 5.42 0.02 -18.09
N VAL A 167 5.85 0.22 -19.34
CA VAL A 167 6.73 1.33 -19.71
C VAL A 167 6.02 2.67 -19.54
N ASN A 168 4.75 2.78 -19.90
CA ASN A 168 3.96 3.99 -19.72
C ASN A 168 3.78 4.30 -18.23
N ALA A 169 3.51 3.31 -17.38
CA ALA A 169 3.42 3.52 -15.93
C ALA A 169 4.76 3.98 -15.33
N ILE A 170 5.89 3.41 -15.77
CA ILE A 170 7.23 3.83 -15.33
C ILE A 170 7.54 5.27 -15.77
N ASN A 171 7.14 5.64 -16.98
CA ASN A 171 7.41 6.95 -17.56
C ASN A 171 6.35 8.01 -17.22
N ASP A 172 5.27 7.65 -16.51
CA ASP A 172 4.19 8.57 -16.16
C ASP A 172 4.71 9.71 -15.26
N THR A 173 4.06 10.86 -15.38
CA THR A 173 4.19 11.98 -14.47
C THR A 173 3.50 11.73 -13.12
N LYS A 174 2.48 10.86 -13.10
CA LYS A 174 1.85 10.37 -11.88
C LYS A 174 2.71 9.30 -11.23
N VAL A 175 2.72 9.27 -9.91
CA VAL A 175 3.48 8.27 -9.14
C VAL A 175 2.59 7.08 -8.82
N HIS A 176 2.97 5.91 -9.32
CA HIS A 176 2.36 4.62 -8.96
C HIS A 176 3.16 3.98 -7.85
N THR A 177 2.66 4.09 -6.62
CA THR A 177 3.31 3.56 -5.42
C THR A 177 2.88 2.12 -5.16
N VAL A 178 3.80 1.26 -4.74
CA VAL A 178 3.50 -0.12 -4.32
C VAL A 178 4.25 -0.46 -3.03
N GLU A 179 3.57 -1.14 -2.12
CA GLU A 179 4.13 -1.76 -0.90
C GLU A 179 3.82 -3.26 -0.91
N TYR A 180 4.82 -4.09 -0.62
CA TYR A 180 4.67 -5.53 -0.45
C TYR A 180 4.82 -5.89 1.02
N LEU A 181 3.70 -6.23 1.64
CA LEU A 181 3.60 -6.44 3.08
C LEU A 181 3.08 -7.85 3.37
N SER A 182 3.48 -8.43 4.48
CA SER A 182 2.99 -9.72 4.96
C SER A 182 1.84 -9.56 5.96
N MET A 183 1.09 -10.64 6.19
CA MET A 183 0.09 -10.69 7.27
C MET A 183 0.74 -10.30 8.61
N GLY A 184 0.04 -9.49 9.41
CA GLY A 184 0.57 -8.91 10.65
C GLY A 184 1.44 -7.66 10.51
N ASP A 185 1.87 -7.28 9.29
CA ASP A 185 2.58 -6.02 9.07
C ASP A 185 1.64 -4.80 9.20
N THR A 186 2.25 -3.62 9.32
CA THR A 186 1.57 -2.32 9.28
C THR A 186 1.82 -1.62 7.95
N VAL A 187 0.77 -1.08 7.36
CA VAL A 187 0.83 -0.26 6.15
C VAL A 187 1.53 1.06 6.43
N SER A 188 2.36 1.56 5.51
CA SER A 188 2.99 2.86 5.70
C SER A 188 2.00 3.99 5.94
N SER A 189 2.43 5.05 6.65
CA SER A 189 1.57 6.21 6.91
C SER A 189 1.05 6.86 5.62
N ALA A 190 1.82 6.80 4.52
CA ALA A 190 1.38 7.29 3.22
C ALA A 190 0.26 6.41 2.64
N GLY A 191 0.42 5.09 2.69
CA GLY A 191 -0.60 4.12 2.29
C GLY A 191 -1.86 4.23 3.14
N GLY A 192 -1.72 4.23 4.46
CA GLY A 192 -2.85 4.38 5.38
C GLY A 192 -3.58 5.71 5.23
N THR A 193 -2.86 6.80 4.95
CA THR A 193 -3.49 8.11 4.67
C THR A 193 -4.28 8.06 3.37
N ALA A 194 -3.73 7.46 2.32
CA ALA A 194 -4.41 7.35 1.04
C ALA A 194 -5.64 6.42 1.11
N PHE A 195 -5.56 5.31 1.86
CA PHE A 195 -6.70 4.43 2.15
C PHE A 195 -7.80 5.16 2.96
N LYS A 196 -7.42 5.83 4.05
CA LYS A 196 -8.33 6.67 4.86
C LYS A 196 -9.07 7.70 4.01
N ASN A 197 -8.34 8.43 3.17
CA ASN A 197 -8.90 9.44 2.28
C ASN A 197 -9.84 8.81 1.23
N HIS A 198 -9.50 7.62 0.73
CA HIS A 198 -10.35 6.88 -0.19
C HIS A 198 -11.69 6.52 0.45
N LEU A 199 -11.68 5.99 1.68
CA LEU A 199 -12.90 5.70 2.44
C LEU A 199 -13.75 6.96 2.69
N ASN A 200 -13.12 8.05 3.14
CA ASN A 200 -13.80 9.31 3.38
C ASN A 200 -14.42 9.92 2.10
N LYS A 201 -13.83 9.65 0.93
CA LYS A 201 -14.40 10.06 -0.36
C LYS A 201 -15.61 9.21 -0.76
N ALA A 202 -15.61 7.92 -0.42
CA ALA A 202 -16.74 7.03 -0.68
C ALA A 202 -17.93 7.33 0.25
N ALA A 203 -17.65 7.56 1.54
CA ALA A 203 -18.62 7.99 2.53
C ALA A 203 -17.93 8.86 3.59
N ALA A 204 -18.39 10.11 3.73
CA ALA A 204 -17.76 11.09 4.61
C ALA A 204 -17.70 10.59 6.07
N GLY A 205 -16.50 10.63 6.67
CA GLY A 205 -16.24 10.22 8.05
C GLY A 205 -15.97 8.72 8.23
N THR A 206 -16.23 7.87 7.23
CA THR A 206 -15.96 6.42 7.34
C THR A 206 -14.48 6.11 7.54
N GLY A 207 -13.60 6.82 6.83
CA GLY A 207 -12.16 6.67 6.99
C GLY A 207 -11.67 7.14 8.36
N ASP A 208 -12.25 8.21 8.92
CA ASP A 208 -11.89 8.69 10.26
C ASP A 208 -12.27 7.71 11.37
N VAL A 209 -13.37 6.96 11.17
CA VAL A 209 -13.83 5.94 12.12
C VAL A 209 -13.03 4.64 11.97
N LEU A 210 -12.82 4.15 10.74
CA LEU A 210 -12.17 2.86 10.50
C LEU A 210 -10.64 2.95 10.55
N VAL A 211 -10.08 4.11 10.25
CA VAL A 211 -8.64 4.37 10.23
C VAL A 211 -8.37 5.65 11.04
N PRO A 212 -8.57 5.59 12.37
CA PRO A 212 -8.34 6.75 13.23
C PRO A 212 -6.88 7.22 13.15
N ASP A 213 -5.94 6.26 13.10
CA ASP A 213 -4.52 6.50 12.87
C ASP A 213 -4.04 5.82 11.58
N ALA A 214 -3.73 6.65 10.58
CA ALA A 214 -3.21 6.21 9.29
C ALA A 214 -1.79 5.61 9.36
N SER A 215 -1.05 5.86 10.44
CA SER A 215 0.29 5.29 10.63
C SER A 215 0.28 3.87 11.20
N ASN A 216 -0.87 3.40 11.68
CA ASN A 216 -1.02 2.10 12.33
C ASN A 216 -2.12 1.25 11.67
N LEU A 217 -2.26 1.36 10.34
CA LEU A 217 -3.21 0.57 9.58
C LEU A 217 -2.70 -0.86 9.41
N SER A 218 -3.39 -1.85 9.99
CA SER A 218 -3.02 -3.27 9.86
C SER A 218 -3.26 -3.79 8.44
N VAL A 219 -2.30 -4.59 7.95
CA VAL A 219 -2.43 -5.33 6.68
C VAL A 219 -3.56 -6.37 6.75
N ASP A 220 -3.90 -6.88 7.93
CA ASP A 220 -5.00 -7.85 8.09
C ASP A 220 -6.35 -7.22 7.73
N LEU A 221 -6.55 -5.92 8.02
CA LEU A 221 -7.74 -5.19 7.60
C LEU A 221 -7.77 -4.99 6.08
N ILE A 222 -6.62 -4.66 5.47
CA ILE A 222 -6.51 -4.56 4.01
C ILE A 222 -6.86 -5.89 3.35
N ASN A 223 -6.30 -7.00 3.87
CA ASN A 223 -6.58 -8.33 3.36
C ASN A 223 -8.05 -8.74 3.58
N GLY A 224 -8.64 -8.40 4.71
CA GLY A 224 -10.05 -8.67 4.99
C GLY A 224 -11.03 -7.92 4.07
N LEU A 225 -10.62 -6.76 3.54
CA LEU A 225 -11.46 -5.94 2.66
C LEU A 225 -11.17 -6.14 1.16
N GLY A 226 -9.90 -6.33 0.78
CA GLY A 226 -9.44 -6.39 -0.61
C GLY A 226 -8.83 -7.72 -1.03
N GLY A 227 -8.60 -8.65 -0.11
CA GLY A 227 -7.85 -9.87 -0.37
C GLY A 227 -6.35 -9.60 -0.52
N GLU A 228 -5.69 -10.32 -1.43
CA GLU A 228 -4.22 -10.25 -1.60
C GLU A 228 -3.69 -8.93 -2.18
N GLY A 229 -4.56 -7.95 -2.45
CA GLY A 229 -4.19 -6.68 -3.00
C GLY A 229 -5.26 -5.60 -2.80
N MET A 230 -4.84 -4.35 -2.77
CA MET A 230 -5.76 -3.22 -2.83
C MET A 230 -5.08 -1.99 -3.41
N ASN A 231 -5.79 -1.26 -4.26
CA ASN A 231 -5.37 0.03 -4.78
C ASN A 231 -6.31 1.17 -4.37
N PHE A 232 -5.73 2.34 -4.12
CA PHE A 232 -6.48 3.56 -3.88
C PHE A 232 -5.78 4.79 -4.51
N PRO A 233 -6.54 5.84 -4.88
CA PRO A 233 -5.96 7.10 -5.35
C PRO A 233 -5.10 7.74 -4.26
N SER A 234 -3.98 8.37 -4.66
CA SER A 234 -3.10 9.13 -3.77
C SER A 234 -2.94 10.57 -4.26
N ALA A 235 -2.37 11.43 -3.42
CA ALA A 235 -2.16 12.84 -3.78
C ALA A 235 -1.30 13.04 -5.05
N LYS A 236 -0.39 12.10 -5.35
CA LYS A 236 0.54 12.18 -6.50
C LYS A 236 0.23 11.18 -7.62
N GLY A 237 -0.79 10.34 -7.45
CA GLY A 237 -1.12 9.28 -8.41
C GLY A 237 -1.97 8.20 -7.77
N SER A 238 -1.39 7.01 -7.59
CA SER A 238 -2.04 5.86 -6.98
C SER A 238 -1.14 5.19 -5.95
N HIS A 239 -1.73 4.41 -5.07
CA HIS A 239 -1.02 3.64 -4.06
C HIS A 239 -1.63 2.25 -3.97
N SER A 240 -0.81 1.24 -4.19
CA SER A 240 -1.18 -0.16 -4.14
C SER A 240 -0.51 -0.84 -2.95
N ILE A 241 -1.25 -1.72 -2.29
CA ILE A 241 -0.74 -2.65 -1.29
C ILE A 241 -0.87 -4.04 -1.88
N ILE A 242 0.20 -4.82 -1.83
CA ILE A 242 0.21 -6.24 -2.17
C ILE A 242 0.44 -7.02 -0.88
N VAL A 243 -0.47 -7.91 -0.56
CA VAL A 243 -0.42 -8.72 0.66
C VAL A 243 0.16 -10.09 0.33
N GLU A 244 1.29 -10.42 0.94
CA GLU A 244 1.93 -11.73 0.85
C GLU A 244 1.46 -12.62 2.02
N THR A 245 0.83 -13.73 1.67
CA THR A 245 0.37 -14.77 2.59
C THR A 245 1.26 -16.02 2.45
N ALA A 246 1.07 -17.00 3.32
CA ALA A 246 1.78 -18.28 3.22
C ALA A 246 1.53 -19.04 1.89
N SER A 247 0.44 -18.72 1.17
CA SER A 247 0.10 -19.29 -0.13
C SER A 247 0.60 -18.47 -1.32
N THR A 248 1.19 -17.30 -1.11
CA THR A 248 1.63 -16.43 -2.20
C THR A 248 2.81 -17.06 -2.95
N THR A 249 2.64 -17.22 -4.27
CA THR A 249 3.68 -17.68 -5.19
C THR A 249 4.21 -16.51 -6.02
N PRO A 250 5.41 -16.59 -6.62
CA PRO A 250 5.89 -15.57 -7.55
C PRO A 250 4.93 -15.34 -8.73
N GLU A 251 4.27 -16.39 -9.21
CA GLU A 251 3.27 -16.34 -10.28
C GLU A 251 2.01 -15.59 -9.85
N SER A 252 1.42 -15.97 -8.71
CA SER A 252 0.21 -15.33 -8.20
C SER A 252 0.49 -13.87 -7.83
N ARG A 253 1.63 -13.59 -7.20
CA ARG A 253 2.04 -12.22 -6.88
C ARG A 253 2.24 -11.38 -8.14
N ALA A 254 2.83 -11.92 -9.20
CA ALA A 254 2.99 -11.18 -10.45
C ALA A 254 1.65 -10.80 -11.09
N GLU A 255 0.65 -11.68 -11.01
CA GLU A 255 -0.72 -11.36 -11.42
C GLU A 255 -1.34 -10.28 -10.53
N THR A 256 -1.25 -10.42 -9.20
CA THR A 256 -1.79 -9.45 -8.23
C THR A 256 -1.13 -8.08 -8.37
N SER A 257 0.20 -8.02 -8.47
CA SER A 257 0.96 -6.78 -8.70
C SER A 257 0.55 -6.10 -10.00
N SER A 258 0.38 -6.87 -11.08
CA SER A 258 -0.09 -6.32 -12.36
C SER A 258 -1.54 -5.82 -12.22
N HIS A 259 -2.39 -6.56 -11.53
CA HIS A 259 -3.79 -6.20 -11.29
C HIS A 259 -3.92 -4.90 -10.48
N GLU A 260 -3.22 -4.78 -9.36
CA GLU A 260 -3.36 -3.62 -8.46
C GLU A 260 -2.59 -2.40 -8.95
N VAL A 261 -1.34 -2.57 -9.41
CA VAL A 261 -0.48 -1.43 -9.76
C VAL A 261 -0.81 -0.90 -11.16
N LEU A 262 -0.99 -1.79 -12.12
CA LEU A 262 -1.21 -1.43 -13.52
C LEU A 262 -2.71 -1.41 -13.86
N GLY A 263 -3.44 -2.42 -13.40
CA GLY A 263 -4.87 -2.57 -13.63
C GLY A 263 -5.72 -1.53 -12.89
N HIS A 264 -5.52 -1.38 -11.58
CA HIS A 264 -6.18 -0.32 -10.81
C HIS A 264 -5.38 0.98 -10.78
N GLY A 265 -4.07 0.92 -10.53
CA GLY A 265 -3.27 2.11 -10.25
C GLY A 265 -3.23 3.13 -11.39
N VAL A 266 -3.08 2.71 -12.64
CA VAL A 266 -3.07 3.62 -13.80
C VAL A 266 -4.40 4.39 -13.93
N PRO A 267 -5.58 3.75 -14.03
CA PRO A 267 -6.85 4.47 -14.07
C PRO A 267 -7.14 5.27 -12.79
N SER A 268 -6.75 4.77 -11.62
CA SER A 268 -6.92 5.44 -10.32
C SER A 268 -6.19 6.77 -10.28
N ALA A 269 -4.92 6.80 -10.72
CA ALA A 269 -4.11 8.02 -10.81
C ALA A 269 -4.67 9.07 -11.77
N LYS A 270 -5.51 8.65 -12.71
CA LYS A 270 -6.19 9.50 -13.69
C LYS A 270 -7.60 9.91 -13.29
N GLY A 271 -8.09 9.45 -12.13
CA GLY A 271 -9.43 9.75 -11.65
C GLY A 271 -10.53 9.09 -12.50
N ALA A 272 -10.25 7.91 -13.07
CA ALA A 272 -11.26 7.12 -13.76
C ALA A 272 -12.42 6.75 -12.81
N SER A 273 -13.60 6.48 -13.38
CA SER A 273 -14.73 5.97 -12.60
C SER A 273 -14.45 4.57 -12.05
N THR A 274 -15.16 4.19 -10.98
CA THR A 274 -15.07 2.85 -10.36
C THR A 274 -15.27 1.73 -11.39
N ALA A 275 -16.29 1.86 -12.26
CA ALA A 275 -16.53 0.88 -13.33
C ALA A 275 -15.35 0.72 -14.29
N VAL A 276 -14.78 1.83 -14.77
CA VAL A 276 -13.61 1.79 -15.67
C VAL A 276 -12.40 1.19 -14.96
N ASN A 277 -12.17 1.58 -13.71
CA ASN A 277 -11.07 1.11 -12.88
C ASN A 277 -11.14 -0.42 -12.67
N ASN A 278 -12.29 -0.94 -12.26
CA ASN A 278 -12.50 -2.38 -12.05
C ASN A 278 -12.40 -3.18 -13.34
N THR A 279 -13.06 -2.73 -14.41
CA THR A 279 -12.96 -3.37 -15.73
C THR A 279 -11.51 -3.43 -16.23
N ASN A 280 -10.72 -2.37 -15.99
CA ASN A 280 -9.32 -2.34 -16.37
C ASN A 280 -8.49 -3.37 -15.61
N ALA A 281 -8.72 -3.51 -14.30
CA ALA A 281 -8.01 -4.47 -13.46
C ALA A 281 -8.30 -5.93 -13.87
N ILE A 282 -9.56 -6.25 -14.17
CA ILE A 282 -9.94 -7.59 -14.67
C ILE A 282 -9.28 -7.88 -16.02
N ARG A 283 -9.30 -6.90 -16.95
CA ARG A 283 -8.60 -7.02 -18.24
C ARG A 283 -7.10 -7.20 -18.07
N MET A 284 -6.50 -6.54 -17.07
CA MET A 284 -5.09 -6.67 -16.75
C MET A 284 -4.73 -8.08 -16.27
N SER A 285 -5.53 -8.67 -15.38
CA SER A 285 -5.35 -10.09 -14.98
C SER A 285 -5.43 -11.03 -16.17
N ASN A 286 -6.43 -10.85 -17.03
CA ASN A 286 -6.58 -11.69 -18.23
C ASN A 286 -5.42 -11.52 -19.21
N LEU A 287 -4.91 -10.29 -19.37
CA LEU A 287 -3.73 -10.02 -20.18
C LEU A 287 -2.51 -10.79 -19.65
N VAL A 288 -2.25 -10.71 -18.34
CA VAL A 288 -1.14 -11.44 -17.69
C VAL A 288 -1.27 -12.95 -17.91
N ARG A 289 -2.47 -13.51 -17.70
CA ARG A 289 -2.73 -14.95 -17.92
C ARG A 289 -2.41 -15.37 -19.36
N ARG A 290 -2.77 -14.57 -20.35
CA ARG A 290 -2.45 -14.84 -21.76
C ARG A 290 -0.96 -14.72 -22.06
N VAL A 291 -0.29 -13.68 -21.57
CA VAL A 291 1.16 -13.47 -21.79
C VAL A 291 1.98 -14.59 -21.14
N THR A 292 1.57 -15.05 -19.97
CA THR A 292 2.26 -16.12 -19.23
C THR A 292 1.89 -17.54 -19.64
N GLY A 293 0.85 -17.71 -20.48
CA GLY A 293 0.31 -19.02 -20.82
C GLY A 293 -0.35 -19.74 -19.63
N SER A 294 -0.85 -18.98 -18.64
CA SER A 294 -1.55 -19.53 -17.48
C SER A 294 -2.80 -20.33 -17.90
N THR A 295 -3.02 -21.47 -17.25
CA THR A 295 -4.18 -22.34 -17.46
C THR A 295 -5.40 -21.93 -16.64
N GLN A 296 -5.27 -20.90 -15.80
CA GLN A 296 -6.39 -20.35 -15.03
C GLN A 296 -7.48 -19.82 -15.98
N PRO A 297 -8.77 -20.04 -15.67
CA PRO A 297 -9.86 -19.57 -16.53
C PRO A 297 -9.84 -18.06 -16.68
N ALA A 298 -10.33 -17.51 -17.78
CA ALA A 298 -10.45 -16.07 -17.91
C ALA A 298 -11.44 -15.51 -16.87
N ARG A 299 -11.09 -14.37 -16.27
CA ARG A 299 -11.96 -13.66 -15.32
C ARG A 299 -12.99 -12.84 -16.09
N ASP A 300 -14.23 -12.86 -15.64
CA ASP A 300 -15.31 -12.01 -16.16
C ASP A 300 -15.68 -10.86 -15.21
N GLY A 301 -15.12 -10.85 -13.99
CA GLY A 301 -15.34 -9.83 -12.98
C GLY A 301 -16.50 -10.11 -12.03
N MET A 302 -17.16 -11.28 -12.09
CA MET A 302 -18.22 -11.63 -11.15
C MET A 302 -17.75 -11.71 -9.69
N ASP A 303 -16.46 -12.00 -9.49
CA ASP A 303 -15.76 -12.11 -8.22
C ASP A 303 -15.08 -10.82 -7.76
N HIS A 304 -15.23 -9.72 -8.52
CA HIS A 304 -14.48 -8.48 -8.29
C HIS A 304 -15.25 -7.48 -7.41
N ALA A 305 -14.54 -6.80 -6.50
CA ALA A 305 -15.09 -5.69 -5.72
C ALA A 305 -15.68 -4.63 -6.68
N GLY A 306 -16.98 -4.31 -6.54
CA GLY A 306 -17.75 -3.47 -7.48
C GLY A 306 -18.91 -4.18 -8.19
N GLY A 307 -19.06 -5.49 -8.02
CA GLY A 307 -20.24 -6.24 -8.48
C GLY A 307 -20.48 -6.10 -9.99
N LYS A 308 -21.70 -5.77 -10.41
CA LYS A 308 -22.09 -5.65 -11.84
C LYS A 308 -21.35 -4.54 -12.60
N GLU A 309 -20.72 -3.59 -11.91
CA GLU A 309 -20.06 -2.44 -12.55
C GLU A 309 -18.69 -2.77 -13.17
N GLY A 310 -18.05 -3.86 -12.74
CA GLY A 310 -16.74 -4.28 -13.25
C GLY A 310 -16.81 -5.35 -14.35
N GLN A 311 -17.99 -5.96 -14.57
CA GLN A 311 -18.13 -7.13 -15.44
C GLN A 311 -17.72 -6.85 -16.87
N ILE A 312 -16.85 -7.70 -17.42
CA ILE A 312 -16.39 -7.57 -18.80
C ILE A 312 -17.15 -8.53 -19.71
N LYS A 313 -17.57 -8.04 -20.88
CA LYS A 313 -18.28 -8.86 -21.88
C LYS A 313 -17.34 -9.76 -22.67
N ASN A 314 -16.12 -9.27 -22.93
CA ASN A 314 -15.12 -9.98 -23.70
C ASN A 314 -13.80 -10.07 -22.90
N PRO A 315 -13.38 -11.28 -22.47
CA PRO A 315 -12.14 -11.46 -21.72
C PRO A 315 -10.87 -11.17 -22.53
N GLN A 316 -10.98 -11.09 -23.86
CA GLN A 316 -9.87 -10.80 -24.77
C GLN A 316 -9.61 -9.31 -24.97
N ASP A 317 -10.47 -8.43 -24.47
CA ASP A 317 -10.25 -6.99 -24.55
C ASP A 317 -9.00 -6.60 -23.75
N LEU A 318 -8.22 -5.68 -24.31
CA LEU A 318 -7.02 -5.16 -23.66
C LEU A 318 -7.37 -4.10 -22.59
N PRO A 319 -6.60 -4.03 -21.50
CA PRO A 319 -6.64 -2.91 -20.58
C PRO A 319 -6.15 -1.61 -21.24
N MET A 320 -6.41 -0.48 -20.58
CA MET A 320 -5.91 0.85 -20.91
C MET A 320 -4.39 0.85 -20.95
N THR A 321 -3.83 1.27 -22.08
CA THR A 321 -2.37 1.36 -22.27
C THR A 321 -1.79 2.70 -21.83
N ARG A 322 -2.61 3.75 -21.74
CA ARG A 322 -2.24 5.06 -21.21
C ARG A 322 -3.29 5.53 -20.24
#